data_AF-A0A9D1EDK4-F1
#
_entry.id   AF-A0A9D1EDK4-F1
#
_cell.length_a   1.000
_cell.length_b   1.000
_cell.length_c   1.000
_cell.angle_alpha   90.00
_cell.angle_beta   90.00
_cell.angle_gamma   90.00
#
_symmetry.space_group_name_H-M   'P 1'
#
loop_
_entity.id
_entity.type
_entity.pdbx_description
1 polymer ?
#
loop_
_entity_poly.entity_id
_entity_poly.type
_entity_poly.pdbx_seq_one_letter_code
_entity_poly.pdbx_strand_id
1 'polypeptide(L)' 'MRDKKDKAIVVVIGQITTNQAGQLLKEFIKVKQKYAPNGRGTIATGLKSDVGNLLQRENQRIKEIE' A
#
# COMPACT_ATOMS: atom_id res chain seq x y z
N MET A 1 -4.27 -3.78 -26.34
CA MET A 1 -3.35 -4.30 -25.30
C MET A 1 -4.15 -4.58 -24.06
N ARG A 2 -4.54 -5.84 -23.82
CA ARG A 2 -5.43 -6.21 -22.70
C ARG A 2 -4.67 -6.46 -21.39
N ASP A 3 -3.33 -6.52 -21.45
CA ASP A 3 -2.46 -6.97 -20.35
C ASP A 3 -1.41 -5.93 -19.92
N LYS A 4 -1.63 -4.64 -20.23
CA LYS A 4 -0.69 -3.60 -19.80
C LYS A 4 -0.79 -3.42 -18.27
N LYS A 5 0.31 -3.67 -17.56
CA LYS A 5 0.42 -3.54 -16.09
C LYS A 5 0.59 -2.08 -15.66
N ASP A 6 -0.32 -1.19 -16.08
CA ASP A 6 -0.26 0.26 -15.83
C ASP A 6 -1.39 0.78 -14.92
N LYS A 7 -1.97 -0.11 -14.11
CA LYS A 7 -3.04 0.20 -13.16
C LYS A 7 -2.52 0.14 -11.72
N ALA A 8 -2.93 1.10 -10.90
CA ALA A 8 -2.60 1.20 -9.48
C ALA A 8 -3.83 1.61 -8.66
N ILE A 9 -3.83 1.31 -7.36
CA ILE A 9 -4.90 1.64 -6.42
C ILE A 9 -4.29 2.38 -5.23
N VAL A 10 -4.88 3.51 -4.84
CA VAL A 10 -4.55 4.27 -3.62
C VAL A 10 -5.74 4.24 -2.69
N VAL A 11 -5.54 3.81 -1.44
CA VAL A 11 -6.59 3.78 -0.40
C VAL A 11 -6.08 4.54 0.83
N VAL A 12 -6.81 5.58 1.22
CA VAL A 12 -6.50 6.38 2.41
C VAL A 12 -7.59 6.15 3.45
N ILE A 13 -7.23 5.58 4.60
CA ILE A 13 -8.14 5.30 5.71
C ILE A 13 -7.63 6.04 6.94
N GLY A 14 -8.38 7.04 7.41
CA GLY A 14 -8.04 7.86 8.58
C GLY A 14 -8.89 7.51 9.80
N GLN A 15 -8.53 8.11 10.95
CA GLN A 15 -9.27 7.94 12.22
C GLN A 15 -9.39 6.49 12.70
N ILE A 16 -8.37 5.69 12.42
CA ILE A 16 -8.26 4.31 12.88
C ILE A 16 -7.17 4.20 13.95
N THR A 17 -7.32 3.22 14.84
CA THR A 17 -6.31 2.87 15.82
C THR A 17 -5.14 2.13 15.18
N THR A 18 -3.99 2.10 15.86
CA THR A 18 -2.82 1.31 15.44
C THR A 18 -3.15 -0.16 15.20
N ASN A 19 -4.00 -0.75 16.04
CA ASN A 19 -4.43 -2.15 15.90
C ASN A 19 -5.24 -2.37 14.62
N GLN A 20 -6.19 -1.48 14.34
CA GLN A 20 -6.98 -1.54 13.10
C GLN A 20 -6.10 -1.37 11.86
N ALA A 21 -5.14 -0.43 11.90
CA ALA A 21 -4.16 -0.26 10.82
C ALA A 21 -3.34 -1.54 10.59
N GLY A 22 -2.87 -2.19 11.65
CA GLY A 22 -2.13 -3.45 11.57
C GLY A 22 -2.95 -4.62 11.03
N GLN A 23 -4.24 -4.71 11.38
CA GLN A 23 -5.14 -5.74 10.84
C GLN A 23 -5.40 -5.54 9.35
N LEU A 24 -5.70 -4.29 8.93
CA LEU A 24 -5.93 -3.96 7.53
C LEU A 24 -4.67 -4.25 6.68
N LEU A 25 -3.49 -3.87 7.17
CA LEU A 25 -2.22 -4.18 6.52
C LEU A 25 -2.07 -5.67 6.20
N LYS A 26 -2.35 -6.55 7.17
CA LYS A 26 -2.27 -8.00 6.99
C LYS A 26 -3.26 -8.51 5.95
N GLU A 27 -4.50 -8.01 5.96
CA GLU A 27 -5.51 -8.40 4.98
C GLU A 27 -5.15 -7.93 3.56
N PHE A 28 -4.63 -6.72 3.39
CA PHE A 28 -4.18 -6.25 2.08
C PHE A 28 -3.03 -7.09 1.51
N ILE A 29 -2.09 -7.54 2.35
CA ILE A 29 -1.01 -8.44 1.91
C ILE A 29 -1.60 -9.76 1.37
N LYS A 30 -2.57 -10.35 2.09
CA LYS A 30 -3.25 -11.58 1.63
C LYS A 30 -3.99 -11.37 0.30
N VAL A 31 -4.72 -10.27 0.17
CA VAL A 31 -5.44 -9.91 -1.05
C VAL A 31 -4.47 -9.70 -2.21
N LYS A 32 -3.33 -9.01 -2.00
CA LYS A 32 -2.27 -8.87 -3.01
C LYS A 32 -1.76 -10.24 -3.44
N GLN A 33 -1.42 -11.12 -2.52
CA GLN A 33 -0.92 -12.46 -2.84
C GLN A 33 -1.93 -13.28 -3.65
N LYS A 34 -3.23 -13.14 -3.37
CA LYS A 34 -4.30 -13.87 -4.06
C LYS A 34 -4.57 -13.36 -5.48
N TYR A 35 -4.63 -12.03 -5.67
CA TYR A 35 -5.11 -11.43 -6.93
C TYR A 35 -4.00 -10.80 -7.80
N ALA A 36 -2.89 -10.40 -7.18
CA ALA A 36 -1.76 -9.76 -7.86
C ALA A 36 -0.41 -10.24 -7.27
N PRO A 37 -0.12 -11.56 -7.29
CA PRO A 37 1.08 -12.12 -6.66
C PRO A 37 2.37 -11.49 -7.20
N ASN A 38 2.40 -11.16 -8.48
CA ASN A 38 3.53 -10.52 -9.16
C ASN A 38 3.42 -8.98 -9.22
N GLY A 39 2.43 -8.39 -8.55
CA GLY A 39 2.26 -6.94 -8.47
C GLY A 39 3.26 -6.34 -7.50
N ARG A 40 4.06 -5.37 -7.96
CA ARG A 40 4.94 -4.59 -7.09
C ARG A 40 4.17 -3.44 -6.47
N GLY A 41 4.46 -3.11 -5.23
CA GLY A 41 3.81 -1.99 -4.56
C GLY A 41 4.37 -1.74 -3.17
N THR A 42 4.03 -0.57 -2.65
CA THR A 42 4.40 -0.13 -1.32
C THR A 42 3.13 0.07 -0.50
N ILE A 43 3.12 -0.47 0.72
CA ILE A 43 2.09 -0.17 1.72
C ILE A 43 2.75 0.42 2.96
N ALA A 44 2.22 1.54 3.44
CA ALA A 44 2.74 2.24 4.59
C ALA A 44 1.59 2.62 5.53
N THR A 45 1.83 2.55 6.84
CA THR A 45 0.94 3.05 7.88
C THR A 45 1.62 4.21 8.59
N GLY A 46 0.85 5.23 8.95
CA GLY A 46 1.41 6.42 9.57
C GLY A 46 0.33 7.40 10.03
N LEU A 47 0.77 8.56 10.52
CA LEU A 47 -0.13 9.62 10.91
C LEU A 47 -0.87 10.17 9.68
N LYS A 48 -2.15 10.54 9.88
CA LYS A 48 -2.98 11.14 8.82
C LYS A 48 -2.31 12.39 8.20
N SER A 49 -1.60 13.18 9.02
CA SER A 49 -0.84 14.36 8.59
C SER A 49 0.30 14.03 7.63
N ASP A 50 0.82 12.80 7.67
CA ASP A 50 2.02 12.39 6.92
C ASP A 50 1.69 11.53 5.69
N VAL A 51 0.42 11.18 5.48
CA VAL A 51 -0.01 10.34 4.34
C VAL A 51 0.40 10.95 3.00
N GLY A 52 0.33 12.29 2.86
CA GLY A 52 0.80 12.97 1.65
C GLY A 52 2.29 12.74 1.36
N ASN A 53 3.12 12.75 2.40
CA ASN A 53 4.55 12.44 2.29
C ASN A 53 4.82 10.97 2.00
N LEU A 54 4.00 10.07 2.56
CA LEU A 54 4.09 8.63 2.29
C LEU A 54 3.73 8.29 0.83
N LEU A 55 2.81 9.05 0.23
CA LEU A 55 2.39 8.86 -1.16
C LEU A 55 3.33 9.55 -2.16
N GLN A 56 3.93 10.70 -1.82
CA GLN A 56 4.82 11.45 -2.71
C GLN A 56 6.27 10.98 -2.71
N ARG A 57 6.71 10.19 -1.73
CA ARG A 57 8.10 9.71 -1.64
C ARG A 57 8.36 8.55 -2.61
N GLU A 58 8.39 8.84 -3.91
CA GLU A 58 8.92 7.96 -4.96
C GLU A 58 10.47 7.88 -4.97
N ASN A 59 11.19 8.58 -4.07
CA ASN A 59 12.64 8.76 -4.21
C ASN A 59 13.53 8.40 -3.01
N GLN A 60 13.01 7.91 -1.88
CA GLN A 60 13.87 7.44 -0.80
C GLN A 60 13.33 6.16 -0.15
N ARG A 61 13.90 5.03 -0.59
CA ARG A 61 13.99 3.73 0.09
C ARG A 61 12.76 3.36 0.92
N ILE A 62 11.64 3.07 0.26
CA ILE A 62 10.63 2.23 0.89
C ILE A 62 10.94 0.80 0.47
N LYS A 63 11.04 -0.10 1.46
CA LYS A 63 11.40 -1.51 1.24
C LYS A 63 10.56 -2.09 0.09
N GLU A 64 11.24 -2.48 -0.98
CA GLU A 64 10.66 -3.32 -2.01
C GLU A 64 10.17 -4.60 -1.33
N ILE A 65 8.89 -4.88 -1.49
CA ILE A 65 8.36 -6.20 -1.18
C ILE A 65 8.33 -6.92 -2.53
N GLU A 66 9.30 -7.80 -2.75
CA GLU A 66 9.33 -8.73 -3.88
C GLU A 66 8.12 -9.68 -3.86
#